data_AF-A0AAW7XJF1-F1
#
_entry.id   AF-A0AAW7XJF1-F1
#
_cell.length_a   1.000
_cell.length_b   1.000
_cell.length_c   1.000
_cell.angle_alpha   90.00
_cell.angle_beta   90.00
_cell.angle_gamma   90.00
#
_symmetry.space_group_name_H-M   'P 1'
#
loop_
_entity.id
_entity.type
_entity.pdbx_description
1 polymer ?
#
loop_
_entity_poly.entity_id
_entity_poly.type
_entity_poly.pdbx_seq_one_letter_code
_entity_poly.pdbx_strand_id
1 'polypeptide(L)'
;MKKNIIIASFLGAISVLSGCATGQQSVESSLLDIAVVGEGKESNTASILLSKISLHDASLAKLHSLTGQDQPYSKRVYSSFAVAKRTQYWPDIERFIDIASEDPAFIITSESDVVGPNNDLISFLSYYSYKSDKALSTLIRMVPSADGAVLEQLSSALQIAERGDPARFNKLVQSSF
;
A
#
# COMPACT_ATOMS: atom_id res chain seq x y z
N MET A 1 -16.14 -26.69 -68.73
CA MET A 1 -17.22 -27.44 -68.03
C MET A 1 -16.69 -27.96 -66.70
N LYS A 2 -17.46 -27.76 -65.62
CA LYS A 2 -17.33 -28.28 -64.23
C LYS A 2 -16.19 -27.67 -63.39
N LYS A 3 -16.33 -27.28 -62.12
CA LYS A 3 -17.44 -26.97 -61.18
C LYS A 3 -16.75 -26.42 -59.91
N ASN A 4 -17.34 -25.41 -59.25
CA ASN A 4 -16.90 -24.81 -57.98
C ASN A 4 -16.71 -25.85 -56.85
N ILE A 5 -15.77 -25.60 -55.92
CA ILE A 5 -16.02 -25.66 -54.47
C ILE A 5 -15.22 -24.53 -53.78
N ILE A 6 -15.95 -23.64 -53.12
CA ILE A 6 -15.46 -22.65 -52.15
C ILE A 6 -15.28 -23.38 -50.82
N ILE A 7 -14.11 -23.24 -50.18
CA ILE A 7 -13.95 -23.56 -48.76
C ILE A 7 -13.71 -22.24 -48.04
N ALA A 8 -14.80 -21.71 -47.46
CA ALA A 8 -14.76 -20.70 -46.42
C ALA A 8 -14.82 -21.44 -45.07
N SER A 9 -13.80 -21.30 -44.24
CA SER A 9 -13.89 -21.56 -42.79
C SER A 9 -12.70 -20.86 -42.11
N PHE A 10 -12.94 -19.74 -41.45
CA PHE A 10 -13.09 -19.66 -39.99
C PHE A 10 -11.74 -19.64 -39.24
N LEU A 11 -11.14 -18.45 -39.18
CA LEU A 11 -10.31 -18.02 -38.04
C LEU A 11 -10.57 -16.54 -37.76
N GLY A 12 -11.86 -16.22 -37.59
CA GLY A 12 -12.29 -15.04 -36.85
C GLY A 12 -12.44 -15.42 -35.38
N ALA A 13 -11.40 -15.14 -34.58
CA ALA A 13 -11.46 -15.10 -33.12
C ALA A 13 -10.26 -14.35 -32.51
N ILE A 14 -9.84 -13.22 -33.10
CA ILE A 14 -8.81 -12.34 -32.52
C ILE A 14 -9.41 -11.30 -31.54
N SER A 15 -10.72 -11.29 -31.29
CA SER A 15 -11.37 -10.06 -30.81
C SER A 15 -12.18 -10.18 -29.51
N VAL A 16 -11.68 -10.81 -28.44
CA VAL A 16 -12.42 -10.78 -27.15
C VAL A 16 -11.59 -10.65 -25.85
N LEU A 17 -10.28 -10.34 -25.89
CA LEU A 17 -9.49 -10.15 -24.66
C LEU A 17 -9.00 -8.73 -24.39
N SER A 18 -9.33 -7.75 -25.23
CA SER A 18 -8.82 -6.37 -25.14
C SER A 18 -9.60 -5.43 -24.21
N GLY A 19 -10.74 -5.87 -23.65
CA GLY A 19 -11.60 -5.01 -22.80
C GLY A 19 -11.11 -4.80 -21.36
N CYS A 20 -10.27 -5.70 -20.83
CA CYS A 20 -9.77 -5.58 -19.46
C CYS A 20 -8.63 -4.54 -19.33
N ALA A 21 -7.81 -4.40 -20.38
CA ALA A 21 -6.67 -3.47 -20.37
C ALA A 21 -7.12 -2.00 -20.40
N THR A 22 -8.15 -1.68 -21.19
CA THR A 22 -8.73 -0.33 -21.26
C THR A 22 -9.46 0.05 -19.96
N GLY A 23 -10.15 -0.91 -19.33
CA GLY A 23 -10.82 -0.70 -18.05
C GLY A 23 -9.81 -0.43 -16.92
N GLN A 24 -8.74 -1.24 -16.82
CA GLN A 24 -7.72 -1.05 -15.79
C GLN A 24 -6.97 0.27 -15.94
N GLN A 25 -6.62 0.67 -17.17
CA GLN A 25 -5.99 1.98 -17.41
C GLN A 25 -6.91 3.15 -17.00
N SER A 26 -8.21 3.05 -17.27
CA SER A 26 -9.18 4.09 -16.88
C SER A 26 -9.41 4.19 -15.37
N VAL A 27 -9.33 3.07 -14.64
CA VAL A 27 -9.44 3.04 -13.18
C VAL A 27 -8.16 3.57 -12.54
N GLU A 28 -7.00 3.14 -13.03
CA GLU A 28 -5.71 3.65 -12.57
C GLU A 28 -5.60 5.16 -12.75
N SER A 29 -5.93 5.70 -13.92
CA SER A 29 -5.86 7.14 -14.18
C SER A 29 -6.80 7.93 -13.26
N SER A 30 -8.04 7.46 -13.10
CA SER A 30 -9.03 8.12 -12.24
C SER A 30 -8.58 8.15 -10.77
N LEU A 31 -8.11 7.02 -10.25
CA LEU A 31 -7.60 6.95 -8.88
C LEU A 31 -6.34 7.80 -8.70
N LEU A 32 -5.45 7.84 -9.70
CA LEU A 32 -4.25 8.66 -9.64
C LEU A 32 -4.58 10.15 -9.60
N ASP A 33 -5.54 10.60 -10.40
CA ASP A 33 -5.97 11.99 -10.40
C ASP A 33 -6.57 12.39 -9.03
N ILE A 34 -7.36 11.51 -8.41
CA ILE A 34 -7.88 11.72 -7.04
C ILE A 34 -6.74 11.72 -6.01
N ALA A 35 -5.78 10.80 -6.11
CA ALA A 35 -4.65 10.76 -5.19
C ALA A 35 -3.80 12.06 -5.27
N VAL A 36 -3.56 12.56 -6.49
CA VAL A 36 -2.75 13.75 -6.75
C VAL A 36 -3.49 15.04 -6.35
N VAL A 37 -4.68 15.25 -6.91
CA VAL A 37 -5.42 16.53 -6.80
C VAL A 37 -6.31 16.57 -5.56
N GLY A 38 -6.85 15.43 -5.13
CA GLY A 38 -7.76 15.35 -3.98
C GLY A 38 -7.07 15.66 -2.65
N GLU A 39 -7.90 15.82 -1.62
CA GLU A 39 -7.48 16.11 -0.26
C GLU A 39 -8.12 15.15 0.75
N GLY A 40 -7.52 15.06 1.94
CA GLY A 40 -8.06 14.28 3.05
C GLY A 40 -8.27 12.80 2.73
N LYS A 41 -9.38 12.25 3.23
CA LYS A 41 -9.69 10.81 3.15
C LYS A 41 -9.84 10.30 1.73
N GLU A 42 -10.30 11.12 0.79
CA GLU A 42 -10.51 10.71 -0.60
C GLU A 42 -9.17 10.38 -1.29
N SER A 43 -8.19 11.28 -1.17
CA SER A 43 -6.83 11.08 -1.69
C SER A 43 -6.13 9.88 -1.03
N ASN A 44 -6.30 9.73 0.28
CA ASN A 44 -5.75 8.60 1.04
C ASN A 44 -6.37 7.26 0.60
N THR A 45 -7.69 7.23 0.42
CA THR A 45 -8.44 6.07 -0.08
C THR A 45 -7.97 5.69 -1.47
N ALA A 46 -7.85 6.67 -2.37
CA ALA A 46 -7.36 6.44 -3.72
C ALA A 46 -5.96 5.83 -3.73
N SER A 47 -5.05 6.32 -2.87
CA SER A 47 -3.71 5.78 -2.71
C SER A 47 -3.71 4.32 -2.22
N ILE A 48 -4.57 3.97 -1.25
CA ILE A 48 -4.73 2.57 -0.82
C ILE A 48 -5.24 1.69 -1.97
N LEU A 49 -6.21 2.16 -2.76
CA LEU A 49 -6.73 1.41 -3.90
C LEU A 49 -5.67 1.22 -5.00
N LEU A 50 -4.87 2.26 -5.29
CA LEU A 50 -3.71 2.16 -6.19
C LEU A 50 -2.70 1.12 -5.70
N SER A 51 -2.52 0.97 -4.38
CA SER A 51 -1.68 -0.08 -3.78
C SER A 51 -2.20 -1.51 -3.99
N LYS A 52 -3.41 -1.69 -4.52
CA LYS A 52 -4.06 -2.99 -4.74
C LYS A 52 -4.12 -3.41 -6.20
N ILE A 53 -3.85 -2.51 -7.14
CA ILE A 53 -3.81 -2.80 -8.58
C ILE A 53 -2.37 -2.74 -9.12
N SER A 54 -2.15 -3.21 -10.35
CA SER A 54 -0.87 -2.97 -11.04
C SER A 54 -0.85 -1.53 -11.56
N LEU A 55 0.31 -0.87 -11.45
CA LEU A 55 0.51 0.52 -11.88
C LEU A 55 1.56 0.58 -12.98
N HIS A 56 1.39 1.55 -13.88
CA HIS A 56 2.42 1.90 -14.87
C HIS A 56 3.52 2.76 -14.22
N ASP A 57 4.73 2.73 -14.79
CA ASP A 57 5.88 3.49 -14.27
C ASP A 57 5.60 4.99 -14.15
N ALA A 58 4.84 5.56 -15.09
CA ALA A 58 4.45 6.97 -15.04
C ALA A 58 3.55 7.29 -13.82
N SER A 59 2.66 6.36 -13.45
CA SER A 59 1.79 6.50 -12.28
C SER A 59 2.58 6.33 -10.99
N LEU A 60 3.53 5.39 -10.96
CA LEU A 60 4.46 5.22 -9.84
C LEU A 60 5.33 6.47 -9.64
N ALA A 61 5.86 7.05 -10.71
CA ALA A 61 6.64 8.28 -10.64
C ALA A 61 5.83 9.45 -10.07
N LYS A 62 4.56 9.59 -10.47
CA LYS A 62 3.65 10.58 -9.91
C LYS A 62 3.40 10.35 -8.42
N LEU A 63 3.03 9.13 -8.00
CA LEU A 63 2.87 8.81 -6.57
C LEU A 63 4.14 9.04 -5.76
N HIS A 64 5.30 8.70 -6.32
CA HIS A 64 6.59 8.92 -5.67
C HIS A 64 6.85 10.43 -5.44
N SER A 65 6.44 11.30 -6.37
CA SER A 65 6.56 12.75 -6.18
C SER A 65 5.72 13.28 -5.00
N LEU A 66 4.63 12.60 -4.64
CA LEU A 66 3.77 12.96 -3.50
C LEU A 66 4.37 12.59 -2.13
N THR A 67 5.56 11.98 -2.10
CA THR A 67 6.23 11.56 -0.85
C THR A 67 7.18 12.63 -0.28
N GLY A 68 7.35 13.75 -0.99
CA GLY A 68 8.21 14.86 -0.59
C GLY A 68 7.75 15.59 0.67
N GLN A 69 8.68 16.25 1.36
CA GLN A 69 8.43 16.99 2.61
C GLN A 69 7.54 18.24 2.42
N ASP A 70 7.37 18.69 1.18
CA ASP A 70 6.46 19.77 0.77
C ASP A 70 4.99 19.35 0.77
N GLN A 71 4.70 18.06 0.90
CA GLN A 71 3.34 17.51 0.88
C GLN A 71 2.77 17.34 2.29
N PRO A 72 1.43 17.37 2.45
CA PRO A 72 0.79 17.03 3.72
C PRO A 72 1.20 15.63 4.20
N TYR A 73 1.38 15.46 5.51
CA TYR A 73 1.84 14.20 6.12
C TYR A 73 0.99 12.99 5.70
N SER A 74 -0.33 13.11 5.73
CA SER A 74 -1.25 12.06 5.29
C SER A 74 -0.98 11.62 3.85
N LYS A 75 -0.86 12.58 2.93
CA LYS A 75 -0.58 12.34 1.50
C LYS A 75 0.77 11.64 1.33
N ARG A 76 1.79 12.04 2.08
CA ARG A 76 3.12 11.40 2.09
C ARG A 76 3.04 9.94 2.55
N VAL A 77 2.35 9.67 3.67
CA VAL A 77 2.18 8.32 4.23
C VAL A 77 1.49 7.40 3.22
N TYR A 78 0.32 7.79 2.72
CA TYR A 78 -0.47 6.92 1.85
C TYR A 78 0.14 6.74 0.47
N SER A 79 0.76 7.79 -0.10
CA SER A 79 1.44 7.67 -1.39
C SER A 79 2.72 6.84 -1.27
N SER A 80 3.51 7.02 -0.21
CA SER A 80 4.71 6.20 0.01
C SER A 80 4.37 4.74 0.26
N PHE A 81 3.28 4.45 0.99
CA PHE A 81 2.74 3.11 1.12
C PHE A 81 2.38 2.49 -0.23
N ALA A 82 1.65 3.23 -1.08
CA ALA A 82 1.27 2.75 -2.39
C ALA A 82 2.50 2.43 -3.25
N VAL A 83 3.49 3.33 -3.29
CA VAL A 83 4.76 3.10 -4.01
C VAL A 83 5.47 1.86 -3.45
N ALA A 84 5.74 1.81 -2.15
CA ALA A 84 6.45 0.71 -1.49
C ALA A 84 5.77 -0.65 -1.74
N LYS A 85 4.44 -0.70 -1.67
CA LYS A 85 3.66 -1.93 -1.88
C LYS A 85 3.63 -2.36 -3.34
N ARG A 86 3.83 -1.46 -4.30
CA ARG A 86 3.84 -1.77 -5.74
C ARG A 86 5.23 -2.07 -6.27
N THR A 87 6.25 -1.33 -5.83
CA THR A 87 7.64 -1.58 -6.26
C THR A 87 8.25 -2.77 -5.52
N GLN A 88 7.87 -2.99 -4.26
CA GLN A 88 8.53 -3.96 -3.35
C GLN A 88 10.05 -3.74 -3.28
N TYR A 89 10.50 -2.52 -3.58
CA TYR A 89 11.90 -2.15 -3.60
C TYR A 89 12.30 -1.58 -2.23
N TRP A 90 13.40 -2.07 -1.67
CA TRP A 90 13.76 -1.79 -0.28
C TRP A 90 13.88 -0.30 0.06
N PRO A 91 14.52 0.56 -0.76
CA PRO A 91 14.53 2.00 -0.52
C PRO A 91 13.14 2.67 -0.45
N ASP A 92 12.16 2.19 -1.22
CA ASP A 92 10.79 2.72 -1.12
C ASP A 92 10.10 2.24 0.16
N ILE A 93 10.35 0.99 0.56
CA ILE A 93 9.87 0.42 1.82
C ILE A 93 10.46 1.17 3.02
N GLU A 94 11.76 1.42 3.02
CA GLU A 94 12.44 2.22 4.05
C GLU A 94 11.87 3.63 4.11
N ARG A 95 11.64 4.27 2.95
CA ARG A 95 11.01 5.59 2.92
C ARG A 95 9.63 5.57 3.56
N PHE A 96 8.79 4.58 3.25
CA PHE A 96 7.48 4.45 3.90
C PHE A 96 7.63 4.29 5.43
N ILE A 97 8.55 3.42 5.89
CA ILE A 97 8.80 3.20 7.32
C ILE A 97 9.28 4.49 8.00
N ASP A 98 10.18 5.24 7.34
CA ASP A 98 10.69 6.52 7.83
C ASP A 98 9.54 7.52 8.02
N ILE A 99 8.72 7.71 6.99
CA ILE A 99 7.57 8.61 7.05
C ILE A 99 6.60 8.16 8.14
N ALA A 100 6.20 6.89 8.17
CA ALA A 100 5.26 6.35 9.15
C ALA A 100 5.78 6.44 10.61
N SER A 101 7.10 6.53 10.80
CA SER A 101 7.73 6.68 12.12
C SER A 101 7.68 8.10 12.68
N GLU A 102 7.40 9.10 11.83
CA GLU A 102 7.28 10.52 12.22
C GLU A 102 6.10 10.72 13.17
N ASP A 103 4.94 10.16 12.85
CA ASP A 103 3.74 10.16 13.69
C ASP A 103 3.04 8.77 13.65
N PRO A 104 3.40 7.87 14.58
CA PRO A 104 2.79 6.54 14.66
C PRO A 104 1.29 6.57 15.02
N ALA A 105 0.83 7.58 15.77
CA ALA A 105 -0.57 7.66 16.20
C ALA A 105 -1.51 7.91 15.02
N PHE A 106 -1.07 8.70 14.03
CA PHE A 106 -1.80 8.88 12.78
C PHE A 106 -2.07 7.57 12.02
N ILE A 107 -1.15 6.61 12.06
CA ILE A 107 -1.32 5.34 11.35
C ILE A 107 -2.48 4.54 11.94
N ILE A 108 -2.75 4.68 13.23
CA ILE A 108 -3.85 4.01 13.95
C ILE A 108 -5.20 4.55 13.51
N THR A 109 -5.34 5.86 13.36
CA THR A 109 -6.64 6.51 13.10
C THR A 109 -7.22 6.16 11.73
N SER A 110 -6.39 5.66 10.80
CA SER A 110 -6.77 5.27 9.45
C SER A 110 -7.65 6.32 8.77
N GLU A 111 -7.03 7.41 8.33
CA GLU A 111 -7.67 8.49 7.57
C GLU A 111 -8.03 8.06 6.13
N SER A 112 -8.77 6.97 5.95
CA SER A 112 -9.30 6.50 4.67
C SER A 112 -10.67 5.85 4.84
N ASP A 113 -11.45 5.80 3.76
CA ASP A 113 -12.77 5.16 3.73
C ASP A 113 -12.69 3.69 3.29
N VAL A 114 -11.49 3.13 3.15
CA VAL A 114 -11.31 1.71 2.84
C VAL A 114 -11.65 0.88 4.08
N VAL A 115 -12.81 0.22 4.02
CA VAL A 115 -13.22 -0.73 5.05
C VAL A 115 -12.59 -2.09 4.76
N GLY A 116 -11.87 -2.64 5.74
CA GLY A 116 -11.26 -3.95 5.68
C GLY A 116 -11.10 -4.54 7.08
N PRO A 117 -10.81 -5.85 7.20
CA PRO A 117 -10.65 -6.49 8.50
C PRO A 117 -9.42 -5.97 9.26
N ASN A 118 -8.43 -5.43 8.54
CA ASN A 118 -7.17 -4.95 9.09
C ASN A 118 -6.82 -3.58 8.50
N ASN A 119 -6.07 -2.79 9.26
CA ASN A 119 -5.42 -1.59 8.72
C ASN A 119 -4.25 -2.02 7.80
N ASP A 120 -4.33 -1.62 6.53
CA ASP A 120 -3.38 -1.97 5.47
C ASP A 120 -1.94 -1.46 5.79
N LEU A 121 -1.82 -0.28 6.38
CA LEU A 121 -0.53 0.33 6.76
C LEU A 121 0.12 -0.44 7.91
N ILE A 122 -0.65 -0.74 8.96
CA ILE A 122 -0.18 -1.53 10.11
C ILE A 122 0.23 -2.93 9.66
N SER A 123 -0.55 -3.55 8.78
CA SER A 123 -0.22 -4.88 8.22
C SER A 123 1.12 -4.87 7.48
N PHE A 124 1.39 -3.81 6.72
CA PHE A 124 2.63 -3.66 5.97
C PHE A 124 3.83 -3.38 6.89
N LEU A 125 3.68 -2.51 7.89
CA LEU A 125 4.69 -2.30 8.93
C LEU A 125 4.99 -3.59 9.69
N SER A 126 3.94 -4.35 10.05
CA SER A 126 4.05 -5.63 10.74
C SER A 126 4.85 -6.64 9.93
N TYR A 127 4.60 -6.73 8.62
CA TYR A 127 5.35 -7.59 7.72
C TYR A 127 6.84 -7.24 7.68
N TYR A 128 7.20 -5.96 7.67
CA TYR A 128 8.59 -5.52 7.62
C TYR A 128 9.29 -5.37 8.97
N SER A 129 8.56 -5.51 10.08
CA SER A 129 9.10 -5.44 11.45
C SER A 129 10.17 -6.49 11.74
N TYR A 130 10.14 -7.64 11.07
CA TYR A 130 11.17 -8.69 11.19
C TYR A 130 12.53 -8.27 10.62
N LYS A 131 12.56 -7.28 9.71
CA LYS A 131 13.77 -6.84 9.01
C LYS A 131 14.20 -5.41 9.36
N SER A 132 13.31 -4.60 9.94
CA SER A 132 13.60 -3.20 10.28
C SER A 132 13.29 -2.91 11.74
N ASP A 133 14.32 -2.50 12.49
CA ASP A 133 14.19 -2.04 13.88
C ASP A 133 13.28 -0.82 13.98
N LYS A 134 13.34 0.06 12.98
CA LYS A 134 12.47 1.22 12.90
C LYS A 134 11.02 0.81 12.70
N ALA A 135 10.72 -0.15 11.81
CA ALA A 135 9.36 -0.65 11.66
C ALA A 135 8.82 -1.28 12.94
N LEU A 136 9.62 -2.11 13.62
CA LEU A 136 9.22 -2.73 14.90
C LEU A 136 9.04 -1.68 16.01
N SER A 137 9.96 -0.73 16.16
CA SER A 137 9.84 0.36 17.12
C SER A 137 8.63 1.25 16.83
N THR A 138 8.33 1.53 15.56
CA THR A 138 7.13 2.25 15.15
C THR A 138 5.85 1.53 15.60
N LEU A 139 5.76 0.20 15.45
CA LEU A 139 4.62 -0.59 15.97
C LEU A 139 4.53 -0.56 17.50
N ILE A 140 5.66 -0.65 18.21
CA ILE A 140 5.70 -0.56 19.69
C ILE A 140 5.18 0.81 20.15
N ARG A 141 5.60 1.89 19.48
CA ARG A 141 5.17 3.26 19.77
C ARG A 141 3.69 3.53 19.46
N MET A 142 3.02 2.68 18.68
CA MET A 142 1.58 2.76 18.44
C MET A 142 0.75 2.25 19.63
N VAL A 143 1.29 1.33 20.44
CA VAL A 143 0.53 0.64 21.49
C VAL A 143 -0.20 1.59 22.45
N PRO A 144 0.40 2.70 22.96
CA PRO A 144 -0.29 3.58 23.90
C PRO A 144 -1.53 4.28 23.32
N SER A 145 -1.62 4.41 22.00
CA SER A 145 -2.70 5.10 21.30
C SER A 145 -3.69 4.13 20.64
N ALA A 146 -3.48 2.82 20.76
CA ALA A 146 -4.30 1.82 20.11
C ALA A 146 -5.43 1.32 21.02
N ASP A 147 -6.61 1.12 20.43
CA ASP A 147 -7.77 0.54 21.09
C ASP A 147 -8.49 -0.50 20.20
N GLY A 148 -9.42 -1.24 20.80
CA GLY A 148 -10.29 -2.21 20.12
C GLY A 148 -9.56 -3.12 19.14
N ALA A 149 -10.06 -3.16 17.90
CA ALA A 149 -9.51 -4.00 16.82
C ALA A 149 -8.06 -3.64 16.45
N VAL A 150 -7.66 -2.37 16.56
CA VAL A 150 -6.28 -1.96 16.25
C VAL A 150 -5.31 -2.50 17.30
N LEU A 151 -5.68 -2.42 18.59
CA LEU A 151 -4.88 -2.98 19.67
C LEU A 151 -4.74 -4.50 19.54
N GLU A 152 -5.81 -5.21 19.13
CA GLU A 152 -5.74 -6.65 18.85
C GLU A 152 -4.79 -6.97 17.69
N GLN A 153 -4.88 -6.21 16.58
CA GLN A 153 -3.99 -6.37 15.44
C GLN A 153 -2.52 -6.12 15.82
N LEU A 154 -2.24 -5.04 16.55
CA LEU A 154 -0.88 -4.72 17.02
C LEU A 154 -0.36 -5.77 18.00
N SER A 155 -1.17 -6.20 18.96
CA SER A 155 -0.78 -7.22 19.94
C SER A 155 -0.40 -8.52 19.26
N SER A 156 -1.17 -8.95 18.26
CA SER A 156 -0.86 -10.12 17.45
C SER A 156 0.49 -9.97 16.73
N ALA A 157 0.72 -8.84 16.06
CA ALA A 157 1.97 -8.57 15.36
C ALA A 157 3.19 -8.55 16.32
N LEU A 158 3.07 -7.89 17.47
CA LEU A 158 4.13 -7.76 18.45
C LEU A 158 4.45 -9.09 19.14
N GLN A 159 3.44 -9.92 19.44
CA GLN A 159 3.66 -11.26 19.98
C GLN A 159 4.45 -12.16 19.01
N ILE A 160 4.19 -12.06 17.71
CA ILE A 160 4.94 -12.84 16.72
C ILE A 160 6.38 -12.31 16.63
N ALA A 161 6.58 -10.98 16.67
CA ALA A 161 7.91 -10.37 16.68
C ALA A 161 8.72 -10.78 17.92
N GLU A 162 8.10 -10.75 19.11
CA GLU A 162 8.71 -11.18 20.37
C GLU A 162 9.11 -12.65 20.32
N ARG A 163 8.23 -13.54 19.86
CA ARG A 163 8.56 -14.98 19.74
C ARG A 163 9.66 -15.26 18.73
N GLY A 164 9.77 -14.45 17.67
CA GLY A 164 10.79 -14.60 16.64
C GLY A 164 12.18 -14.20 17.10
N ASP A 165 12.30 -13.08 17.81
CA ASP A 165 13.57 -12.59 18.37
C ASP A 165 13.31 -11.81 19.68
N PRO A 166 13.24 -12.51 20.83
CA PRO A 166 12.91 -11.88 22.11
C PRO A 166 13.95 -10.85 22.55
N ALA A 167 15.23 -11.06 22.21
CA ALA A 167 16.31 -10.17 22.62
C ALA A 167 16.22 -8.82 21.89
N ARG A 168 16.02 -8.85 20.57
CA ARG A 168 15.81 -7.65 19.76
C ARG A 168 14.54 -6.92 20.17
N PHE A 169 13.44 -7.66 20.38
CA PHE A 169 12.17 -7.08 20.82
C PHE A 169 12.32 -6.34 22.14
N ASN A 170 12.85 -6.99 23.18
CA ASN A 170 13.02 -6.40 24.50
C ASN A 170 13.92 -5.15 24.47
N LYS A 171 15.00 -5.19 23.69
CA LYS A 171 15.88 -4.03 23.50
C LYS A 171 15.09 -2.83 22.94
N LEU A 172 14.26 -3.06 21.93
CA LEU A 172 13.49 -1.98 21.28
C LEU A 172 12.35 -1.48 22.16
N VAL A 173 11.71 -2.34 22.95
CA VAL A 173 10.71 -1.90 23.94
C VAL A 173 11.34 -0.95 24.96
N GLN A 174 12.51 -1.28 25.49
CA GLN A 174 13.24 -0.44 26.46
C GLN A 174 13.69 0.91 25.90
N SER A 175 13.83 1.05 24.58
CA SER A 175 14.23 2.30 23.94
C SER A 175 13.07 3.11 23.37
N SER A 176 11.85 2.58 23.40
CA SER A 176 10.67 3.20 22.77
C SER A 176 9.83 4.04 23.74
N PHE A 177 10.16 4.00 25.04
CA PHE A 177 9.53 4.73 26.15
C PHE A 177 10.62 5.26 27.09
#